data_AF-A0A6N9EX87-F1
#
_entry.id   AF-A0A6N9EX87-F1
#
_cell.length_a   1.000
_cell.length_b   1.000
_cell.length_c   1.000
_cell.angle_alpha   90.00
_cell.angle_beta   90.00
_cell.angle_gamma   90.00
#
_symmetry.space_group_name_H-M   'P 1'
#
loop_
_entity.id
_entity.type
_entity.pdbx_description
1 polymer ?
#
loop_
_entity_poly.entity_id
_entity_poly.type
_entity_poly.pdbx_seq_one_letter_code
_entity_poly.pdbx_strand_id
1 'polypeptide(L)'
;MTEQRPPVRRPIPAALVVARRAMVVAAAAMVIAALAVVVALLGEPGTDSAETAAVEQARDDAASAQDEADAATDMADAAIVIAEEAAAVAAAAQAALADALASAGETVDPETIARLEAQLEEARNLAATALVAADAAAATAGATGDDAAPEDGTESGEVSEPEEEAATDEDAAEPDDGAAATDEDEPEPDDAAATDEGASEPDDTGAAAALPGEPSEIGPSAGTGLAVVGIRHDSALNFRDVPSGTVIARLDNVMDGVRDPAVYARQPGSDDIITTVDLQNGVVATGNTRQLPTTIWHELQVGDLLGWASSTYLAQAGGSDDATSEVVDTLGELPVADTMVELGLAVARTMASQEPQSNVVVSGAPGLSGDLGQVTIDIVGIGDDSVRGYRLVVFAHPAENWTPDNPGPFTLKSVERTVLCHSHRGASADGVCS
;
A
#
# COMPACT_ATOMS: atom_id res chain seq x y z
N MET A 1 -54.97 13.81 -27.66
CA MET A 1 -54.75 12.54 -26.93
C MET A 1 -53.26 12.33 -26.86
N THR A 2 -52.64 12.73 -25.74
CA THR A 2 -51.21 12.53 -25.47
C THR A 2 -51.03 11.17 -24.83
N GLU A 3 -50.39 10.25 -25.56
CA GLU A 3 -50.04 8.92 -25.05
C GLU A 3 -49.02 9.08 -23.91
N GLN A 4 -49.44 8.74 -22.69
CA GLN A 4 -48.54 8.53 -21.56
C GLN A 4 -47.71 7.28 -21.85
N ARG A 5 -46.41 7.47 -22.15
CA ARG A 5 -45.46 6.36 -22.19
C ARG A 5 -45.33 5.74 -20.79
N PRO A 6 -45.40 4.40 -20.66
CA PRO A 6 -45.24 3.73 -19.39
C PRO A 6 -43.85 3.98 -18.80
N PRO A 7 -43.72 4.07 -17.47
CA PRO A 7 -42.43 4.31 -16.83
C PRO A 7 -41.48 3.14 -17.11
N VAL A 8 -40.31 3.47 -17.68
CA VAL A 8 -39.21 2.53 -17.90
C VAL A 8 -38.69 2.08 -16.54
N ARG A 9 -38.92 0.82 -16.18
CA ARG A 9 -38.28 0.21 -15.01
C ARG A 9 -36.79 0.11 -15.29
N ARG A 10 -35.97 0.82 -14.51
CA ARG A 10 -34.53 0.66 -14.56
C ARG A 10 -34.18 -0.75 -14.04
N PRO A 11 -33.34 -1.52 -14.75
CA PRO A 11 -32.87 -2.80 -14.26
C PRO A 11 -32.10 -2.56 -12.95
N ILE A 12 -32.35 -3.41 -11.96
CA ILE A 12 -31.57 -3.42 -10.72
C ILE A 12 -30.15 -3.84 -11.10
N PRO A 13 -29.10 -3.09 -10.73
CA PRO A 13 -27.73 -3.44 -11.07
C PRO A 13 -27.38 -4.81 -10.49
N ALA A 14 -26.76 -5.68 -11.30
CA ALA A 14 -26.41 -7.06 -10.94
C ALA A 14 -25.57 -7.13 -9.65
N ALA A 15 -24.69 -6.16 -9.42
CA ALA A 15 -23.92 -6.00 -8.19
C ALA A 15 -24.81 -5.96 -6.92
N LEU A 16 -26.00 -5.36 -7.00
CA LEU A 16 -26.93 -5.26 -5.87
C LEU A 16 -27.67 -6.59 -5.58
N VAL A 17 -27.72 -7.49 -6.57
CA VAL A 17 -28.25 -8.85 -6.41
C VAL A 17 -27.21 -9.76 -5.76
N VAL A 18 -25.95 -9.65 -6.17
CA VAL A 18 -24.82 -10.39 -5.57
C VAL A 18 -24.62 -9.96 -4.12
N ALA A 19 -24.56 -8.65 -3.84
CA ALA A 19 -24.44 -8.13 -2.47
C ALA A 19 -25.61 -8.57 -1.57
N ARG A 20 -26.85 -8.62 -2.10
CA ARG A 20 -28.00 -9.15 -1.33
C ARG A 20 -27.89 -10.64 -1.05
N ARG A 21 -27.35 -11.44 -1.96
CA ARG A 21 -27.17 -12.88 -1.76
C ARG A 21 -26.07 -13.17 -0.74
N ALA A 22 -24.93 -12.50 -0.85
CA ALA A 22 -23.84 -12.58 0.13
C ALA A 22 -24.33 -12.21 1.54
N MET A 23 -25.10 -11.13 1.66
CA MET A 23 -25.67 -10.69 2.95
C MET A 23 -26.69 -11.68 3.53
N VAL A 24 -27.43 -12.41 2.69
CA VAL A 24 -28.36 -13.46 3.14
C VAL A 24 -27.61 -14.73 3.58
N VAL A 25 -26.53 -15.10 2.90
CA VAL A 25 -25.68 -16.25 3.28
C VAL A 25 -24.97 -15.97 4.61
N ALA A 26 -24.35 -14.79 4.76
CA ALA A 26 -23.72 -14.37 6.01
C ALA A 26 -24.72 -14.31 7.18
N ALA A 27 -25.94 -13.82 6.94
CA ALA A 27 -26.99 -13.82 7.95
C ALA A 27 -27.45 -15.24 8.34
N ALA A 28 -27.52 -16.17 7.38
CA ALA A 28 -27.86 -17.57 7.65
C ALA A 28 -26.76 -18.27 8.47
N ALA A 29 -25.48 -18.06 8.13
CA ALA A 29 -24.34 -18.60 8.88
C ALA A 29 -24.32 -18.10 10.34
N MET A 30 -24.54 -16.81 10.56
CA MET A 30 -24.66 -16.25 11.91
C MET A 30 -25.81 -16.85 12.72
N VAL A 31 -26.95 -17.13 12.10
CA VAL A 31 -28.10 -17.75 12.78
C VAL A 31 -27.80 -19.20 13.16
N ILE A 32 -27.10 -19.96 12.30
CA ILE A 32 -26.68 -21.34 12.58
C ILE A 32 -25.68 -21.38 13.74
N ALA A 33 -24.66 -20.51 13.71
CA ALA A 33 -23.69 -20.38 14.79
C ALA A 33 -24.35 -19.98 16.12
N ALA A 34 -25.27 -19.01 16.11
CA ALA A 34 -26.02 -18.61 17.29
C ALA A 34 -26.90 -19.75 17.85
N LEU A 35 -27.51 -20.55 16.99
CA LEU A 35 -28.27 -21.73 17.39
C LEU A 35 -27.39 -22.80 18.02
N ALA A 36 -26.20 -23.07 17.46
CA ALA A 36 -25.23 -24.02 18.03
C ALA A 36 -24.79 -23.59 19.44
N VAL A 37 -24.49 -22.30 19.64
CA VAL A 37 -24.16 -21.74 20.97
C VAL A 37 -25.33 -21.85 21.94
N VAL A 38 -26.56 -21.57 21.51
CA VAL A 38 -27.76 -21.70 22.35
C VAL A 38 -28.01 -23.16 22.75
N VAL A 39 -27.79 -24.12 21.85
CA VAL A 39 -27.90 -25.55 22.16
C VAL A 39 -26.85 -25.96 23.18
N ALA A 40 -25.60 -25.53 23.02
CA ALA A 40 -24.52 -25.79 23.97
C ALA A 40 -24.76 -25.17 25.36
N LEU A 41 -25.38 -23.99 25.43
CA LEU A 41 -25.69 -23.31 26.70
C LEU A 41 -26.91 -23.90 27.42
N LEU A 42 -27.78 -24.62 26.72
CA LEU A 42 -28.98 -25.24 27.29
C LEU A 42 -28.76 -26.71 27.70
N GLY A 43 -27.67 -27.34 27.26
CA GLY A 43 -27.20 -28.61 27.79
C GLY A 43 -26.59 -28.43 29.18
N GLU A 44 -27.02 -29.21 30.17
CA GLU A 44 -26.24 -29.35 31.40
C GLU A 44 -24.84 -29.86 30.98
N PRO A 45 -23.72 -29.25 31.43
CA PRO A 45 -22.38 -29.63 30.99
C PRO A 45 -22.11 -31.09 31.39
N GLY A 46 -22.44 -31.99 30.47
CA GLY A 46 -22.20 -33.41 30.57
C GLY A 46 -20.74 -33.64 30.24
N THR A 47 -20.06 -34.42 31.06
CA THR A 47 -18.69 -34.90 30.85
C THR A 47 -18.58 -35.88 29.68
N ASP A 48 -19.48 -35.82 28.70
CA ASP A 48 -19.51 -36.71 27.56
C ASP A 48 -18.55 -36.19 26.49
N SER A 49 -17.48 -36.96 26.27
CA SER A 49 -16.48 -36.67 25.24
C SER A 49 -17.09 -36.53 23.85
N ALA A 50 -18.23 -37.18 23.59
CA ALA A 50 -18.92 -37.07 22.30
C ALA A 50 -19.51 -35.68 22.06
N GLU A 51 -20.01 -35.02 23.12
CA GLU A 51 -20.59 -33.67 23.01
C GLU A 51 -19.49 -32.62 22.81
N THR A 52 -18.34 -32.81 23.46
CA THR A 52 -17.15 -31.95 23.26
C THR A 52 -16.63 -32.06 21.82
N ALA A 53 -16.49 -33.28 21.29
CA ALA A 53 -16.06 -33.51 19.92
C ALA A 53 -17.04 -32.91 18.89
N ALA A 54 -18.35 -32.98 19.15
CA ALA A 54 -19.36 -32.37 18.27
C ALA A 54 -19.28 -30.83 18.24
N VAL A 55 -18.97 -30.20 19.38
CA VAL A 55 -18.78 -28.75 19.46
C VAL A 55 -17.49 -28.32 18.75
N GLU A 56 -16.41 -29.10 18.90
CA GLU A 56 -15.14 -28.85 18.20
C GLU A 56 -15.30 -28.98 16.68
N GLN A 57 -15.93 -30.05 16.21
CA GLN A 57 -16.27 -30.20 14.78
C GLN A 57 -17.13 -29.03 14.26
N ALA A 58 -18.15 -28.60 15.02
CA ALA A 58 -18.99 -27.48 14.61
C ALA A 58 -18.22 -26.15 14.56
N ARG A 59 -17.18 -25.98 15.39
CA ARG A 59 -16.29 -24.82 15.37
C ARG A 59 -15.38 -24.84 14.15
N ASP A 60 -14.83 -25.99 13.81
CA ASP A 60 -13.98 -26.18 12.62
C ASP A 60 -14.79 -25.99 11.33
N ASP A 61 -16.01 -26.53 11.26
CA ASP A 61 -16.93 -26.33 10.13
C ASP A 61 -17.29 -24.84 9.99
N ALA A 62 -17.48 -24.12 11.10
CA ALA A 62 -17.75 -22.68 11.07
C ALA A 62 -16.53 -21.86 10.62
N ALA A 63 -15.31 -22.25 11.03
CA ALA A 63 -14.08 -21.62 10.57
C ALA A 63 -13.87 -21.84 9.06
N SER A 64 -14.05 -23.08 8.58
CA SER A 64 -13.97 -23.41 7.16
C SER A 64 -15.00 -22.64 6.32
N ALA A 65 -16.23 -22.48 6.83
CA ALA A 65 -17.26 -21.70 6.14
C ALA A 65 -16.93 -20.19 6.10
N GLN A 66 -16.24 -19.68 7.12
CA GLN A 66 -15.75 -18.30 7.15
C GLN A 66 -14.64 -18.09 6.12
N ASP A 67 -13.66 -19.00 6.03
CA ASP A 67 -12.59 -18.94 5.03
C ASP A 67 -13.14 -18.97 3.58
N GLU A 68 -14.16 -19.80 3.32
CA GLU A 68 -14.84 -19.82 2.02
C GLU A 68 -15.57 -18.50 1.72
N ALA A 69 -16.16 -17.86 2.73
CA ALA A 69 -16.83 -16.57 2.58
C ALA A 69 -15.85 -15.43 2.31
N ASP A 70 -14.67 -15.45 2.94
CA ASP A 70 -13.61 -14.47 2.73
C ASP A 70 -13.01 -14.63 1.32
N ALA A 71 -12.73 -15.87 0.89
CA ALA A 71 -12.28 -16.15 -0.48
C ALA A 71 -13.30 -15.70 -1.54
N ALA A 72 -14.60 -15.86 -1.28
CA ALA A 72 -15.66 -15.37 -2.16
C ALA A 72 -15.72 -13.83 -2.21
N THR A 73 -15.42 -13.16 -1.09
CA THR A 73 -15.33 -11.71 -1.01
C THR A 73 -14.14 -11.18 -1.83
N ASP A 74 -12.97 -11.80 -1.70
CA ASP A 74 -11.78 -11.47 -2.48
C ASP A 74 -12.02 -11.63 -4.00
N MET A 75 -12.70 -12.70 -4.41
CA MET A 75 -13.09 -12.91 -5.80
C MET A 75 -14.07 -11.83 -6.30
N ALA A 76 -14.99 -11.39 -5.45
CA ALA A 76 -15.93 -10.32 -5.80
C ALA A 76 -15.22 -8.97 -5.96
N ASP A 77 -14.26 -8.64 -5.09
CA ASP A 77 -13.46 -7.42 -5.17
C ASP A 77 -12.58 -7.42 -6.43
N ALA A 78 -11.93 -8.55 -6.75
CA ALA A 78 -11.18 -8.70 -7.99
C ALA A 78 -12.08 -8.49 -9.24
N ALA A 79 -13.32 -9.01 -9.21
CA ALA A 79 -14.28 -8.81 -10.30
C ALA A 79 -14.72 -7.34 -10.44
N ILE A 80 -14.83 -6.59 -9.34
CA ILE A 80 -15.13 -5.15 -9.37
C ILE A 80 -13.99 -4.38 -10.05
N VAL A 81 -12.73 -4.66 -9.69
CA VAL A 81 -11.55 -4.01 -10.31
C VAL A 81 -11.53 -4.26 -11.83
N ILE A 82 -11.74 -5.52 -12.26
CA ILE A 82 -11.80 -5.87 -13.69
C ILE A 82 -12.93 -5.11 -14.40
N ALA A 83 -14.09 -4.95 -13.75
CA ALA A 83 -15.21 -4.21 -14.31
C ALA A 83 -14.93 -2.70 -14.44
N GLU A 84 -14.24 -2.10 -13.47
CA GLU A 84 -13.81 -0.70 -13.51
C GLU A 84 -12.78 -0.45 -14.61
N GLU A 85 -11.79 -1.34 -14.76
CA GLU A 85 -10.81 -1.27 -15.86
C GLU A 85 -11.49 -1.39 -17.22
N ALA A 86 -12.42 -2.35 -17.38
CA ALA A 86 -13.19 -2.51 -18.61
C ALA A 86 -14.03 -1.25 -18.93
N ALA A 87 -14.62 -0.62 -17.91
CA ALA A 87 -15.35 0.64 -18.07
C ALA A 87 -14.44 1.80 -18.50
N ALA A 88 -13.23 1.89 -17.93
CA ALA A 88 -12.24 2.89 -18.29
C ALA A 88 -11.77 2.71 -19.75
N VAL A 89 -11.50 1.47 -20.18
CA VAL A 89 -11.14 1.15 -21.57
C VAL A 89 -12.28 1.52 -22.53
N ALA A 90 -13.53 1.21 -22.18
CA ALA A 90 -14.69 1.58 -22.99
C ALA A 90 -14.87 3.11 -23.11
N ALA A 91 -14.65 3.86 -22.03
CA ALA A 91 -14.70 5.32 -22.04
C ALA A 91 -13.58 5.92 -22.90
N ALA A 92 -12.35 5.38 -22.81
CA ALA A 92 -11.23 5.79 -23.64
C ALA A 92 -11.49 5.53 -25.13
N ALA A 93 -12.05 4.36 -25.47
CA ALA A 93 -12.43 4.02 -26.84
C ALA A 93 -13.51 4.97 -27.40
N GLN A 94 -14.52 5.34 -26.58
CA GLN A 94 -15.53 6.32 -26.96
C GLN A 94 -14.95 7.72 -27.18
N ALA A 95 -14.03 8.16 -26.31
CA ALA A 95 -13.36 9.44 -26.46
C ALA A 95 -12.49 9.47 -27.74
N ALA A 96 -11.74 8.40 -28.00
CA ALA A 96 -10.93 8.27 -29.22
C ALA A 96 -11.80 8.28 -30.49
N LEU A 97 -12.97 7.63 -30.47
CA LEU A 97 -13.93 7.66 -31.58
C LEU A 97 -14.48 9.08 -31.78
N ALA A 98 -14.85 9.77 -30.70
CA ALA A 98 -15.34 11.15 -30.77
C ALA A 98 -14.29 12.11 -31.34
N ASP A 99 -13.03 11.96 -30.93
CA ASP A 99 -11.91 12.77 -31.42
C ASP A 99 -11.57 12.47 -32.89
N ALA A 100 -11.61 11.19 -33.29
CA ALA A 100 -11.47 10.79 -34.69
C ALA A 100 -12.58 11.37 -35.59
N LEU A 101 -13.83 11.40 -35.10
CA LEU A 101 -14.95 12.01 -35.81
C LEU A 101 -14.87 13.54 -35.86
N ALA A 102 -14.29 14.18 -34.84
CA ALA A 102 -14.13 15.65 -34.79
C ALA A 102 -12.95 16.15 -35.64
N SER A 103 -11.85 15.40 -35.67
CA SER A 103 -10.63 15.73 -36.43
C SER A 103 -10.77 15.46 -37.93
N ALA A 104 -11.62 14.52 -38.31
CA ALA A 104 -11.89 14.22 -39.70
C ALA A 104 -12.99 15.12 -40.27
N GLY A 105 -12.60 16.28 -40.82
CA GLY A 105 -13.44 16.95 -41.80
C GLY A 105 -13.76 16.00 -42.97
N GLU A 106 -15.04 15.66 -43.14
CA GLU A 106 -15.71 14.92 -44.24
C GLU A 106 -15.09 13.63 -44.82
N THR A 107 -13.90 13.18 -44.42
CA THR A 107 -13.26 11.98 -44.97
C THR A 107 -12.58 11.11 -43.90
N VAL A 108 -13.36 10.49 -43.00
CA VAL A 108 -12.88 9.28 -42.31
C VAL A 108 -13.05 8.10 -43.26
N ASP A 109 -11.99 7.33 -43.45
CA ASP A 109 -12.08 6.09 -44.20
C ASP A 109 -13.00 5.07 -43.49
N PRO A 110 -14.02 4.51 -44.16
CA PRO A 110 -14.99 3.58 -43.56
C PRO A 110 -14.36 2.37 -42.85
N GLU A 111 -13.18 1.91 -43.25
CA GLU A 111 -12.49 0.79 -42.57
C GLU A 111 -12.03 1.18 -41.16
N THR A 112 -11.67 2.45 -40.94
CA THR A 112 -11.28 2.94 -39.60
C THR A 112 -12.47 2.96 -38.64
N ILE A 113 -13.65 3.37 -39.12
CA ILE A 113 -14.89 3.33 -38.34
C ILE A 113 -15.25 1.87 -38.00
N ALA A 114 -15.22 0.98 -39.00
CA ALA A 114 -15.53 -0.43 -38.79
C ALA A 114 -14.58 -1.11 -37.78
N ARG A 115 -13.28 -0.75 -37.80
CA ARG A 115 -12.29 -1.25 -36.83
C ARG A 115 -12.57 -0.77 -35.41
N LEU A 116 -12.92 0.51 -35.23
CA LEU A 116 -13.26 1.06 -33.92
C LEU A 116 -14.57 0.47 -33.37
N GLU A 117 -15.58 0.27 -34.22
CA GLU A 117 -16.82 -0.40 -33.85
C GLU A 117 -16.57 -1.86 -33.42
N ALA A 118 -15.69 -2.59 -34.13
CA ALA A 118 -15.31 -3.94 -33.76
C ALA A 118 -14.59 -4.00 -32.40
N GLN A 119 -13.67 -3.06 -32.14
CA GLN A 119 -12.98 -2.97 -30.84
C GLN A 119 -13.94 -2.64 -29.69
N LEU A 120 -14.93 -1.76 -29.93
CA LEU A 120 -15.96 -1.44 -28.94
C LEU A 120 -16.84 -2.65 -28.62
N GLU A 121 -17.20 -3.44 -29.64
CA GLU A 121 -18.03 -4.64 -29.46
C GLU A 121 -17.26 -5.76 -28.76
N GLU A 122 -15.96 -5.92 -29.05
CA GLU A 122 -15.07 -6.83 -28.32
C GLU A 122 -14.97 -6.47 -26.83
N ALA A 123 -14.78 -5.18 -26.52
CA ALA A 123 -14.75 -4.69 -25.14
C ALA A 123 -16.08 -4.94 -24.41
N ARG A 124 -17.22 -4.76 -25.08
CA ARG A 124 -18.55 -5.08 -24.52
C ARG A 124 -18.73 -6.57 -24.25
N ASN A 125 -18.25 -7.43 -25.15
CA ASN A 125 -18.31 -8.88 -24.98
C ASN A 125 -17.44 -9.35 -23.81
N LEU A 126 -16.22 -8.81 -23.67
CA LEU A 126 -15.36 -9.09 -22.52
C LEU A 126 -16.02 -8.67 -21.20
N ALA A 127 -16.61 -7.48 -21.13
CA ALA A 127 -17.34 -7.02 -19.95
C ALA A 127 -18.55 -7.93 -19.63
N ALA A 128 -19.28 -8.39 -20.64
CA ALA A 128 -20.40 -9.32 -20.46
C ALA A 128 -19.92 -10.70 -19.96
N THR A 129 -18.81 -11.22 -20.49
CA THR A 129 -18.21 -12.49 -20.04
C THR A 129 -17.72 -12.39 -18.59
N ALA A 130 -17.07 -11.29 -18.21
CA ALA A 130 -16.65 -11.06 -16.83
C ALA A 130 -17.85 -11.04 -15.86
N LEU A 131 -18.96 -10.41 -16.26
CA LEU A 131 -20.19 -10.39 -15.46
C LEU A 131 -20.79 -11.80 -15.27
N VAL A 132 -20.81 -12.61 -16.33
CA VAL A 132 -21.30 -14.00 -16.27
C VAL A 132 -20.38 -14.88 -15.40
N ALA A 133 -19.07 -14.66 -15.47
CA ALA A 133 -18.11 -15.37 -14.63
C ALA A 133 -18.30 -15.03 -13.14
N ALA A 134 -18.52 -13.76 -12.82
CA ALA A 134 -18.83 -13.31 -11.45
C ALA A 134 -20.15 -13.94 -10.94
N ASP A 135 -21.20 -14.00 -11.76
CA ASP A 135 -22.47 -14.64 -11.41
C ASP A 135 -22.31 -16.16 -11.21
N ALA A 136 -21.47 -16.83 -12.01
CA ALA A 136 -21.20 -18.26 -11.90
C ALA A 136 -20.42 -18.59 -10.62
N ALA A 137 -19.40 -17.80 -10.28
CA ALA A 137 -18.64 -17.94 -9.04
C ALA A 137 -19.56 -17.80 -7.80
N ALA A 138 -20.48 -16.84 -7.85
CA ALA A 138 -21.49 -16.65 -6.79
C ALA A 138 -22.51 -17.81 -6.69
N ALA A 139 -22.72 -18.58 -7.76
CA ALA A 139 -23.65 -19.71 -7.76
C ALA A 139 -23.02 -21.00 -7.21
N THR A 140 -21.72 -21.22 -7.42
CA THR A 140 -21.00 -22.40 -6.92
C THR A 140 -20.83 -22.40 -5.41
N ALA A 141 -20.72 -21.23 -4.77
CA ALA A 141 -20.64 -21.10 -3.31
C ALA A 141 -21.94 -21.51 -2.57
N GLY A 142 -23.06 -21.69 -3.27
CA GLY A 142 -24.34 -22.03 -2.66
C GLY A 142 -24.74 -23.52 -2.71
N ALA A 143 -23.93 -24.39 -3.33
CA ALA A 143 -24.36 -25.75 -3.70
C ALA A 143 -23.67 -26.89 -2.92
N THR A 144 -22.78 -26.62 -1.98
CA THR A 144 -21.96 -27.64 -1.29
C THR A 144 -22.57 -28.20 0.00
N GLY A 145 -23.78 -27.81 0.39
CA GLY A 145 -24.29 -28.04 1.75
C GLY A 145 -25.13 -29.29 2.05
N ASP A 146 -25.21 -30.36 1.23
CA ASP A 146 -26.22 -31.40 1.50
C ASP A 146 -25.88 -32.89 1.23
N ASP A 147 -24.62 -33.31 1.05
CA ASP A 147 -24.37 -34.75 0.83
C ASP A 147 -22.94 -35.21 1.22
N ALA A 148 -22.70 -35.42 2.52
CA ALA A 148 -21.64 -36.33 3.00
C ALA A 148 -21.82 -36.68 4.49
N ALA A 149 -22.40 -37.84 4.78
CA ALA A 149 -22.29 -38.48 6.08
C ALA A 149 -20.99 -39.31 6.10
N PRO A 150 -20.08 -39.13 7.07
CA PRO A 150 -18.88 -39.96 7.18
C PRO A 150 -19.18 -41.28 7.89
N GLU A 151 -18.70 -42.38 7.32
CA GLU A 151 -18.64 -43.69 7.98
C GLU A 151 -17.50 -43.73 8.99
N ASP A 152 -17.85 -44.22 10.18
CA ASP A 152 -17.02 -44.45 11.36
C ASP A 152 -15.88 -45.45 11.09
N GLY A 153 -14.65 -45.02 11.36
CA GLY A 153 -13.41 -45.78 11.21
C GLY A 153 -12.44 -45.47 12.34
N THR A 154 -12.74 -45.99 13.52
CA THR A 154 -11.92 -45.95 14.74
C THR A 154 -10.58 -46.69 14.57
N GLU A 155 -9.44 -46.01 14.72
CA GLU A 155 -8.19 -46.62 15.21
C GLU A 155 -7.46 -45.67 16.17
N SER A 156 -7.35 -46.10 17.43
CA SER A 156 -6.64 -45.41 18.51
C SER A 156 -5.15 -45.73 18.46
N GLY A 157 -4.31 -44.72 18.31
CA GLY A 157 -2.85 -44.81 18.47
C GLY A 157 -2.40 -44.10 19.75
N GLU A 158 -1.89 -44.88 20.71
CA GLU A 158 -1.15 -44.39 21.88
C GLU A 158 0.08 -43.58 21.43
N VAL A 159 0.27 -42.36 21.95
CA VAL A 159 1.53 -41.62 21.85
C VAL A 159 1.91 -41.08 23.22
N SER A 160 3.15 -41.40 23.56
CA SER A 160 3.83 -41.25 24.85
C SER A 160 4.12 -39.80 25.24
N GLU A 161 4.14 -39.60 26.56
CA GLU A 161 4.72 -38.46 27.28
C GLU A 161 6.21 -38.28 26.93
N PRO A 162 6.72 -37.03 26.87
CA PRO A 162 8.10 -36.77 27.18
C PRO A 162 8.28 -35.95 28.47
N GLU A 163 9.37 -36.33 29.11
CA GLU A 163 9.94 -35.91 30.38
C GLU A 163 10.20 -34.41 30.54
N GLU A 164 10.01 -34.00 31.79
CA GLU A 164 10.40 -32.79 32.47
C GLU A 164 11.94 -32.68 32.56
N GLU A 165 12.55 -31.62 32.02
CA GLU A 165 13.93 -31.24 32.33
C GLU A 165 14.03 -29.84 32.93
N ALA A 166 14.93 -29.76 33.91
CA ALA A 166 15.05 -28.73 34.92
C ALA A 166 16.04 -27.62 34.55
N ALA A 167 15.93 -26.55 35.33
CA ALA A 167 16.70 -25.30 35.32
C ALA A 167 18.23 -25.41 35.39
N THR A 168 18.92 -24.36 34.93
CA THR A 168 20.10 -23.67 35.52
C THR A 168 20.41 -22.44 34.66
N ASP A 169 20.26 -21.19 35.10
CA ASP A 169 21.00 -20.37 36.07
C ASP A 169 22.41 -19.91 35.61
N GLU A 170 22.71 -18.64 35.90
CA GLU A 170 24.00 -17.91 35.81
C GLU A 170 24.50 -17.48 34.40
N ASP A 171 24.55 -16.17 34.12
CA ASP A 171 25.78 -15.39 34.36
C ASP A 171 25.59 -13.89 34.14
N ALA A 172 26.19 -13.09 35.04
CA ALA A 172 26.14 -11.65 35.06
C ALA A 172 27.47 -11.09 34.52
N ALA A 173 27.41 -10.16 33.57
CA ALA A 173 28.58 -9.38 33.15
C ALA A 173 28.27 -7.87 33.20
N GLU A 174 29.02 -7.19 34.06
CA GLU A 174 29.06 -5.74 34.27
C GLU A 174 29.55 -4.98 33.03
N PRO A 175 29.15 -3.71 32.81
CA PRO A 175 29.75 -2.86 31.79
C PRO A 175 31.00 -2.14 32.31
N ASP A 176 32.05 -2.14 31.47
CA ASP A 176 33.33 -1.45 31.68
C ASP A 176 33.23 0.01 31.17
N ASP A 177 33.55 0.94 32.06
CA ASP A 177 33.57 2.39 31.89
C ASP A 177 34.91 2.82 31.25
N GLY A 178 34.88 3.26 29.99
CA GLY A 178 36.07 3.63 29.23
C GLY A 178 35.99 5.00 28.57
N ALA A 179 36.05 6.06 29.39
CA ALA A 179 36.21 7.44 28.91
C ALA A 179 37.62 7.67 28.30
N ALA A 180 37.67 8.15 27.06
CA ALA A 180 38.88 8.74 26.48
C ALA A 180 38.52 9.93 25.60
N ALA A 181 39.02 11.10 26.01
CA ALA A 181 39.03 12.35 25.27
C ALA A 181 40.30 12.45 24.40
N THR A 182 40.16 13.00 23.20
CA THR A 182 41.24 13.54 22.34
C THR A 182 40.54 14.43 21.31
N ASP A 183 40.66 15.75 21.38
CA ASP A 183 41.77 16.63 20.96
C ASP A 183 41.39 17.33 19.64
N GLU A 184 41.33 18.65 19.75
CA GLU A 184 40.98 19.65 18.75
C GLU A 184 42.17 19.84 17.79
N ASP A 185 41.94 19.75 16.49
CA ASP A 185 42.85 20.29 15.48
C ASP A 185 42.01 20.95 14.39
N GLU A 186 41.94 22.28 14.46
CA GLU A 186 41.18 23.17 13.61
C GLU A 186 42.14 23.79 12.57
N PRO A 187 42.07 23.44 11.26
CA PRO A 187 42.85 24.14 10.25
C PRO A 187 42.14 25.41 9.77
N GLU A 188 42.87 26.53 9.82
CA GLU A 188 42.48 27.84 9.27
C GLU A 188 42.11 27.74 7.76
N PRO A 189 41.05 28.41 7.28
CA PRO A 189 40.75 28.48 5.86
C PRO A 189 41.60 29.54 5.16
N ASP A 190 42.22 29.14 4.04
CA ASP A 190 43.02 29.96 3.13
C ASP A 190 42.10 30.73 2.18
N ASP A 191 42.06 32.05 2.33
CA ASP A 191 41.30 33.01 1.52
C ASP A 191 41.89 33.13 0.10
N ALA A 192 41.41 32.32 -0.84
CA ALA A 192 41.70 32.46 -2.26
C ALA A 192 40.48 33.01 -3.02
N ALA A 193 40.38 34.35 -3.07
CA ALA A 193 39.45 35.07 -3.93
C ALA A 193 39.84 34.91 -5.41
N ALA A 194 39.17 34.00 -6.12
CA ALA A 194 39.20 33.91 -7.58
C ALA A 194 37.92 34.54 -8.15
N THR A 195 38.05 35.78 -8.64
CA THR A 195 37.08 36.41 -9.54
C THR A 195 37.13 35.73 -10.90
N ASP A 196 36.16 34.86 -11.19
CA ASP A 196 35.94 34.26 -12.50
C ASP A 196 34.84 35.05 -13.24
N GLU A 197 35.26 36.09 -13.97
CA GLU A 197 34.43 36.80 -14.94
C GLU A 197 34.55 36.10 -16.30
N GLY A 198 33.71 35.11 -16.61
CA GLY A 198 33.79 34.49 -17.93
C GLY A 198 32.96 33.26 -18.26
N ALA A 199 31.99 32.85 -17.44
CA ALA A 199 31.11 31.74 -17.81
C ALA A 199 30.18 32.18 -18.96
N SER A 200 30.53 31.75 -20.16
CA SER A 200 29.68 31.91 -21.35
C SER A 200 28.40 31.10 -21.11
N GLU A 201 27.24 31.73 -21.27
CA GLU A 201 25.95 31.05 -21.21
C GLU A 201 26.00 29.82 -22.14
N PRO A 202 25.78 28.60 -21.63
CA PRO A 202 25.76 27.42 -22.47
C PRO A 202 24.66 27.60 -23.52
N ASP A 203 25.02 27.42 -24.79
CA ASP A 203 24.09 27.48 -25.91
C ASP A 203 22.89 26.57 -25.62
N ASP A 204 21.71 27.16 -25.47
CA ASP A 204 20.43 26.48 -25.33
C ASP A 204 20.20 25.63 -26.58
N THR A 205 20.54 24.34 -26.49
CA THR A 205 20.56 23.40 -27.62
C THR A 205 19.16 23.05 -28.15
N GLY A 206 18.09 23.72 -27.71
CA GLY A 206 16.73 23.58 -28.24
C GLY A 206 16.05 22.24 -27.94
N ALA A 207 16.77 21.28 -27.33
CA ALA A 207 16.21 20.00 -26.88
C ALA A 207 15.23 20.17 -25.71
N ALA A 208 15.40 21.22 -24.90
CA ALA A 208 14.51 21.52 -23.77
C ALA A 208 13.12 22.03 -24.19
N ALA A 209 12.93 22.47 -25.44
CA ALA A 209 11.69 23.08 -25.91
C ALA A 209 10.58 22.08 -26.26
N ALA A 210 10.85 20.77 -26.22
CA ALA A 210 9.89 19.72 -26.61
C ALA A 210 9.27 18.94 -25.43
N LEU A 211 9.66 19.22 -24.19
CA LEU A 211 9.13 18.50 -23.02
C LEU A 211 7.73 19.01 -22.65
N PRO A 212 6.78 18.13 -22.31
CA PRO A 212 5.46 18.54 -21.83
C PRO A 212 5.54 19.42 -20.58
N GLY A 213 4.72 20.49 -20.58
CA GLY A 213 4.62 21.43 -19.46
C GLY A 213 5.63 22.57 -19.52
N GLU A 214 5.32 23.63 -18.78
CA GLU A 214 6.19 24.79 -18.66
C GLU A 214 7.35 24.46 -17.71
N PRO A 215 8.61 24.88 -18.01
CA PRO A 215 9.67 24.89 -17.01
C PRO A 215 9.21 25.62 -15.75
N SER A 216 9.56 25.08 -14.59
CA SER A 216 9.29 25.73 -13.31
C SER A 216 10.58 25.91 -12.53
N GLU A 217 10.78 27.11 -11.98
CA GLU A 217 11.85 27.41 -11.04
C GLU A 217 11.54 26.88 -9.63
N ILE A 218 10.30 26.43 -9.39
CA ILE A 218 9.84 25.92 -8.11
C ILE A 218 10.07 24.40 -8.10
N GLY A 219 11.16 23.97 -7.46
CA GLY A 219 11.53 22.56 -7.36
C GLY A 219 12.75 22.31 -6.46
N PRO A 220 13.08 21.05 -6.19
CA PRO A 220 14.28 20.67 -5.46
C PRO A 220 15.52 21.11 -6.24
N SER A 221 16.56 21.54 -5.50
CA SER A 221 17.86 21.86 -6.10
C SER A 221 18.53 20.61 -6.66
N ALA A 222 19.37 20.77 -7.69
CA ALA A 222 20.17 19.68 -8.21
C ALA A 222 21.01 19.03 -7.09
N GLY A 223 21.05 17.69 -7.08
CA GLY A 223 21.75 16.92 -6.05
C GLY A 223 20.93 16.64 -4.78
N THR A 224 19.73 17.21 -4.65
CA THR A 224 18.87 16.95 -3.47
C THR A 224 18.32 15.52 -3.51
N GLY A 225 18.55 14.74 -2.45
CA GLY A 225 17.95 13.43 -2.26
C GLY A 225 16.47 13.55 -1.88
N LEU A 226 15.61 12.77 -2.55
CA LEU A 226 14.17 12.72 -2.29
C LEU A 226 13.73 11.30 -1.92
N ALA A 227 12.88 11.21 -0.91
CA ALA A 227 12.17 10.01 -0.55
C ALA A 227 10.90 9.84 -1.41
N VAL A 228 10.61 8.60 -1.80
CA VAL A 228 9.31 8.22 -2.38
C VAL A 228 8.30 8.04 -1.26
N VAL A 229 7.21 8.81 -1.28
CA VAL A 229 6.24 8.90 -0.17
C VAL A 229 4.79 8.72 -0.61
N GLY A 230 3.94 8.24 0.30
CA GLY A 230 2.50 8.14 0.09
C GLY A 230 2.09 7.07 -0.93
N ILE A 231 2.98 6.11 -1.19
CA ILE A 231 2.75 4.94 -2.03
C ILE A 231 2.64 3.73 -1.11
N ARG A 232 1.64 2.88 -1.35
CA ARG A 232 1.46 1.63 -0.59
C ARG A 232 2.64 0.69 -0.83
N HIS A 233 2.97 -0.13 0.15
CA HIS A 233 4.07 -1.12 0.06
C HIS A 233 3.91 -2.14 -1.08
N ASP A 234 2.69 -2.38 -1.53
CA ASP A 234 2.33 -3.27 -2.66
C ASP A 234 2.20 -2.51 -4.00
N SER A 235 2.60 -1.25 -4.03
CA SER A 235 2.44 -0.34 -5.17
C SER A 235 3.78 0.30 -5.55
N ALA A 236 3.77 1.02 -6.67
CA ALA A 236 4.97 1.58 -7.27
C ALA A 236 4.76 3.00 -7.78
N LEU A 237 5.79 3.83 -7.69
CA LEU A 237 5.84 5.10 -8.42
C LEU A 237 6.18 4.83 -9.88
N ASN A 238 5.36 5.35 -10.80
CA ASN A 238 5.72 5.37 -12.21
C ASN A 238 6.84 6.38 -12.48
N PHE A 239 7.97 5.89 -12.99
CA PHE A 239 9.08 6.70 -13.45
C PHE A 239 9.06 6.77 -14.97
N ARG A 240 9.03 7.98 -15.53
CA ARG A 240 8.70 8.22 -16.95
C ARG A 240 9.84 8.87 -17.72
N ASP A 241 9.88 8.67 -19.04
CA ASP A 241 10.88 9.29 -19.94
C ASP A 241 10.73 10.82 -20.01
N VAL A 242 9.49 11.32 -20.01
CA VAL A 242 9.11 12.73 -19.94
C VAL A 242 7.90 12.90 -19.01
N PRO A 243 7.56 14.12 -18.58
CA PRO A 243 6.35 14.35 -17.78
C PRO A 243 5.10 13.77 -18.44
N SER A 244 4.38 12.91 -17.73
CA SER A 244 3.21 12.15 -18.24
C SER A 244 3.49 11.28 -19.48
N GLY A 245 4.75 10.97 -19.80
CA GLY A 245 5.18 10.17 -20.94
C GLY A 245 5.09 8.66 -20.72
N THR A 246 5.97 7.89 -21.35
CA THR A 246 6.05 6.43 -21.22
C THR A 246 6.70 6.04 -19.90
N VAL A 247 6.19 5.01 -19.23
CA VAL A 247 6.84 4.45 -18.03
C VAL A 247 8.11 3.71 -18.45
N ILE A 248 9.25 4.13 -17.92
CA ILE A 248 10.57 3.53 -18.18
C ILE A 248 11.09 2.71 -16.99
N ALA A 249 10.57 2.98 -15.79
CA ALA A 249 10.78 2.15 -14.61
C ALA A 249 9.63 2.29 -13.61
N ARG A 250 9.57 1.37 -12.66
CA ARG A 250 8.73 1.42 -11.46
C ARG A 250 9.62 1.57 -10.24
N LEU A 251 9.31 2.50 -9.35
CA LEU A 251 10.05 2.66 -8.09
C LEU A 251 9.22 2.08 -6.95
N ASP A 252 9.73 1.02 -6.35
CA ASP A 252 9.08 0.32 -5.25
C ASP A 252 9.81 0.63 -3.95
N ASN A 253 9.06 0.98 -2.90
CA ASN A 253 9.61 1.08 -1.56
C ASN A 253 9.73 -0.33 -0.98
N VAL A 254 10.94 -0.81 -0.77
CA VAL A 254 11.21 -2.10 -0.15
C VAL A 254 11.77 -1.87 1.25
N MET A 255 10.91 -2.14 2.22
CA MET A 255 11.18 -2.11 3.64
C MET A 255 10.94 -3.53 4.16
N ASP A 256 11.84 -4.47 3.87
CA ASP A 256 11.62 -5.90 4.13
C ASP A 256 11.99 -6.34 5.55
N GLY A 257 12.27 -5.39 6.45
CA GLY A 257 12.63 -5.62 7.85
C GLY A 257 13.99 -6.30 8.05
N VAL A 258 14.58 -6.88 7.01
CA VAL A 258 15.88 -7.56 7.08
C VAL A 258 17.01 -6.64 6.58
N ARG A 259 16.68 -5.70 5.70
CA ARG A 259 17.65 -4.80 5.06
C ARG A 259 17.37 -3.35 5.41
N ASP A 260 18.40 -2.53 5.25
CA ASP A 260 18.24 -1.09 5.25
C ASP A 260 17.14 -0.71 4.23
N PRO A 261 16.27 0.25 4.60
CA PRO A 261 15.19 0.69 3.74
C PRO A 261 15.73 1.07 2.35
N ALA A 262 15.18 0.47 1.28
CA ALA A 262 15.66 0.67 -0.08
C ALA A 262 14.54 0.98 -1.09
N VAL A 263 14.85 1.74 -2.13
CA VAL A 263 13.99 1.93 -3.30
C VAL A 263 14.53 1.05 -4.43
N TYR A 264 13.71 0.14 -4.94
CA TYR A 264 14.07 -0.66 -6.12
C TYR A 264 13.50 -0.01 -7.37
N ALA A 265 14.37 0.26 -8.35
CA ALA A 265 13.93 0.62 -9.70
C ALA A 265 13.78 -0.66 -10.52
N ARG A 266 12.56 -1.00 -10.92
CA ARG A 266 12.25 -2.19 -11.71
C ARG A 266 11.86 -1.86 -13.15
N GLN A 267 12.07 -2.83 -14.03
CA GLN A 267 11.63 -2.72 -15.42
C GLN A 267 10.09 -2.69 -15.52
N PRO A 268 9.49 -1.86 -16.39
CA PRO A 268 8.04 -1.81 -16.53
C PRO A 268 7.45 -3.16 -16.92
N GLY A 269 6.50 -3.67 -16.12
CA GLY A 269 5.84 -4.95 -16.36
C GLY A 269 6.70 -6.18 -16.05
N SER A 270 7.84 -6.02 -15.36
CA SER A 270 8.68 -7.13 -14.87
C SER A 270 9.02 -6.92 -13.39
N ASP A 271 9.38 -8.00 -12.71
CA ASP A 271 9.94 -7.97 -11.35
C ASP A 271 11.47 -7.77 -11.36
N ASP A 272 12.10 -7.69 -12.54
CA ASP A 272 13.53 -7.48 -12.68
C ASP A 272 13.98 -6.14 -12.10
N ILE A 273 14.91 -6.19 -11.14
CA ILE A 273 15.52 -5.02 -10.51
C ILE A 273 16.63 -4.48 -11.43
N ILE A 274 16.50 -3.23 -11.86
CA ILE A 274 17.50 -2.50 -12.63
C ILE A 274 18.57 -1.96 -11.68
N THR A 275 18.15 -1.30 -10.61
CA THR A 275 19.04 -0.74 -9.60
C THR A 275 18.36 -0.65 -8.24
N THR A 276 19.17 -0.60 -7.19
CA THR A 276 18.76 -0.41 -5.81
C THR A 276 19.33 0.91 -5.32
N VAL A 277 18.49 1.74 -4.73
CA VAL A 277 18.85 3.04 -4.21
C VAL A 277 18.56 3.05 -2.71
N ASP A 278 19.54 3.45 -1.92
CA ASP A 278 19.38 3.64 -0.48
C ASP A 278 18.35 4.74 -0.20
N LEU A 279 17.41 4.52 0.73
CA LEU A 279 16.41 5.53 1.06
C LEU A 279 16.98 6.82 1.65
N GLN A 280 18.14 6.77 2.32
CA GLN A 280 18.72 7.99 2.89
C GLN A 280 19.23 8.93 1.80
N ASN A 281 19.86 8.37 0.77
CA ASN A 281 20.31 9.12 -0.40
C ASN A 281 19.18 9.35 -1.42
N GLY A 282 18.15 8.49 -1.40
CA GLY A 282 16.92 8.61 -2.17
C GLY A 282 17.14 8.71 -3.68
N VAL A 283 16.08 9.11 -4.38
CA VAL A 283 16.21 9.52 -5.78
C VAL A 283 16.74 10.94 -5.85
N VAL A 284 17.73 11.19 -6.70
CA VAL A 284 18.45 12.48 -6.71
C VAL A 284 17.81 13.42 -7.71
N ALA A 285 17.36 14.59 -7.27
CA ALA A 285 16.84 15.61 -8.18
C ALA A 285 17.94 16.18 -9.08
N THR A 286 17.65 16.38 -10.37
CA THR A 286 18.59 17.06 -11.28
C THR A 286 18.46 18.59 -11.27
N GLY A 287 17.45 19.11 -10.57
CA GLY A 287 17.06 20.52 -10.59
C GLY A 287 16.03 20.86 -11.68
N ASN A 288 15.77 19.98 -12.63
CA ASN A 288 14.79 20.22 -13.68
C ASN A 288 13.36 19.92 -13.17
N THR A 289 12.47 20.91 -13.28
CA THR A 289 11.06 20.76 -12.91
C THR A 289 10.15 21.24 -14.05
N ARG A 290 9.05 20.51 -14.24
CA ARG A 290 8.02 20.82 -15.24
C ARG A 290 6.65 20.92 -14.59
N GLN A 291 5.96 22.01 -14.87
CA GLN A 291 4.60 22.24 -14.42
C GLN A 291 3.63 21.97 -15.57
N LEU A 292 2.78 20.96 -15.36
CA LEU A 292 1.61 20.69 -16.18
C LEU A 292 0.39 21.36 -15.54
N PRO A 293 -0.76 21.47 -16.25
CA PRO A 293 -1.93 22.17 -15.72
C PRO A 293 -2.43 21.71 -14.35
N THR A 294 -2.19 20.43 -13.99
CA THR A 294 -2.68 19.82 -12.74
C THR A 294 -1.60 19.15 -11.91
N THR A 295 -0.36 19.05 -12.40
CA THR A 295 0.70 18.28 -11.75
C THR A 295 2.06 18.93 -11.94
N ILE A 296 2.92 18.78 -10.95
CA ILE A 296 4.32 19.17 -11.03
C ILE A 296 5.17 17.89 -11.08
N TRP A 297 6.15 17.87 -11.97
CA TRP A 297 7.03 16.74 -12.21
C TRP A 297 8.49 17.16 -12.00
N HIS A 298 9.25 16.33 -11.30
CA HIS A 298 10.68 16.51 -11.11
C HIS A 298 11.44 15.49 -11.94
N GLU A 299 12.50 15.93 -12.59
CA GLU A 299 13.47 15.02 -13.19
C GLU A 299 14.43 14.52 -12.10
N LEU A 300 14.65 13.22 -12.10
CA LEU A 300 15.40 12.51 -11.07
C LEU A 300 16.42 11.61 -11.73
N GLN A 301 17.50 11.37 -11.01
CA GLN A 301 18.49 10.35 -11.28
C GLN A 301 18.32 9.20 -10.27
N VAL A 302 18.17 7.98 -10.79
CA VAL A 302 17.98 6.74 -10.02
C VAL A 302 19.00 5.73 -10.51
N GLY A 303 20.18 5.71 -9.88
CA GLY A 303 21.35 5.03 -10.44
C GLY A 303 21.72 5.63 -11.81
N ASP A 304 21.76 4.78 -12.84
CA ASP A 304 22.04 5.21 -14.22
C ASP A 304 20.78 5.65 -14.99
N LEU A 305 19.59 5.56 -14.37
CA LEU A 305 18.34 5.97 -15.00
C LEU A 305 18.10 7.46 -14.79
N LEU A 306 17.75 8.15 -15.88
CA LEU A 306 17.25 9.52 -15.87
C LEU A 306 15.78 9.50 -16.31
N GLY A 307 14.92 10.18 -15.56
CA GLY A 307 13.49 10.20 -15.85
C GLY A 307 12.72 11.14 -14.92
N TRP A 308 11.41 11.10 -15.01
CA TRP A 308 10.48 12.03 -14.39
C TRP A 308 9.51 11.32 -13.48
N ALA A 309 9.26 11.87 -12.29
CA ALA A 309 8.18 11.43 -11.43
C ALA A 309 7.36 12.61 -10.91
N SER A 310 6.12 12.32 -10.51
CA SER A 310 5.23 13.32 -9.96
C SER A 310 5.70 13.75 -8.57
N SER A 311 5.81 15.06 -8.36
CA SER A 311 6.08 15.70 -7.07
C SER A 311 5.07 15.33 -5.97
N THR A 312 3.91 14.78 -6.33
CA THR A 312 2.89 14.31 -5.37
C THR A 312 3.40 13.15 -4.50
N TYR A 313 4.36 12.38 -4.99
CA TYR A 313 4.90 11.20 -4.32
C TYR A 313 6.37 11.37 -3.93
N LEU A 314 6.84 12.61 -3.84
CA LEU A 314 8.21 12.95 -3.51
C LEU A 314 8.25 13.94 -2.35
N ALA A 315 9.19 13.72 -1.44
CA ALA A 315 9.49 14.63 -0.33
C ALA A 315 10.99 14.61 -0.04
N GLN A 316 11.53 15.69 0.48
CA GLN A 316 12.86 15.65 1.08
C GLN A 316 12.71 15.15 2.52
N ALA A 317 13.53 14.18 2.93
CA ALA A 317 13.56 13.75 4.33
C ALA A 317 14.22 14.85 5.18
N GLY A 318 13.53 15.26 6.23
CA GLY A 318 14.04 16.17 7.26
C GLY A 318 14.65 15.39 8.42
N GLY A 319 14.64 16.01 9.61
CA GLY A 319 15.12 15.39 10.84
C GLY A 319 14.24 14.22 11.29
N SER A 320 14.87 13.28 12.02
CA SER A 320 14.20 12.17 12.68
C SER A 320 14.24 12.34 14.20
N ASP A 321 13.15 12.01 14.87
CA ASP A 321 13.02 12.03 16.32
C ASP A 321 12.26 10.79 16.86
N ASP A 322 12.40 10.54 18.16
CA ASP A 322 11.62 9.51 18.87
C ASP A 322 10.30 10.11 19.34
N ALA A 323 9.19 9.62 18.79
CA ALA A 323 7.85 10.09 19.08
C ALA A 323 7.07 9.13 20.00
N THR A 324 7.74 8.14 20.61
CA THR A 324 7.08 7.10 21.42
C THR A 324 6.30 7.68 22.59
N SER A 325 6.90 8.63 23.32
CA SER A 325 6.25 9.26 24.48
C SER A 325 5.02 10.06 24.09
N GLU A 326 5.08 10.83 23.00
CA GLU A 326 3.95 11.59 22.44
C GLU A 326 2.76 10.68 22.12
N VAL A 327 3.03 9.51 21.52
CA VAL A 327 2.01 8.51 21.17
C VAL A 327 1.38 7.91 22.42
N VAL A 328 2.18 7.48 23.39
CA VAL A 328 1.69 6.88 24.64
C VAL A 328 0.89 7.89 25.45
N ASP A 329 1.34 9.13 25.54
CA ASP A 329 0.62 10.21 26.24
C ASP A 329 -0.73 10.51 25.57
N THR A 330 -0.79 10.47 24.24
CA THR A 330 -2.02 10.71 23.46
C THR A 330 -3.04 9.57 23.64
N LEU A 331 -2.57 8.32 23.66
CA LEU A 331 -3.43 7.14 23.81
C LEU A 331 -3.78 6.83 25.28
N GLY A 332 -2.96 7.31 26.22
CA GLY A 332 -3.12 7.08 27.66
C GLY A 332 -2.60 5.73 28.17
N GLU A 333 -2.16 4.86 27.28
CA GLU A 333 -1.55 3.55 27.57
C GLU A 333 -0.63 3.10 26.43
N LEU A 334 0.16 2.06 26.67
CA LEU A 334 1.02 1.47 25.64
C LEU A 334 0.15 0.68 24.65
N PRO A 335 0.10 1.05 23.36
CA PRO A 335 -0.82 0.41 22.44
C PRO A 335 -0.43 -1.04 22.13
N VAL A 336 -1.45 -1.87 22.00
CA VAL A 336 -1.38 -3.28 21.62
C VAL A 336 -2.36 -3.54 20.48
N ALA A 337 -1.99 -4.35 19.49
CA ALA A 337 -2.89 -4.76 18.41
C ALA A 337 -2.58 -6.18 17.93
N ASP A 338 -3.51 -6.79 17.20
CA ASP A 338 -3.37 -8.17 16.71
C ASP A 338 -2.40 -8.27 15.52
N THR A 339 -2.19 -7.18 14.78
CA THR A 339 -1.24 -7.12 13.67
C THR A 339 -0.37 -5.86 13.71
N MET A 340 0.82 -5.93 13.08
CA MET A 340 1.68 -4.74 12.91
C MET A 340 1.00 -3.61 12.14
N VAL A 341 0.15 -3.94 11.15
CA VAL A 341 -0.59 -2.94 10.37
C VAL A 341 -1.59 -2.20 11.26
N GLU A 342 -2.37 -2.92 12.06
CA GLU A 342 -3.32 -2.31 12.98
C GLU A 342 -2.63 -1.45 14.03
N LEU A 343 -1.52 -1.94 14.61
CA LEU A 343 -0.72 -1.17 15.55
C LEU A 343 -0.19 0.10 14.91
N GLY A 344 0.42 -0.01 13.73
CA GLY A 344 0.95 1.14 13.01
C GLY A 344 -0.14 2.15 12.65
N LEU A 345 -1.31 1.71 12.19
CA LEU A 345 -2.44 2.61 11.89
C LEU A 345 -2.99 3.28 13.15
N ALA A 346 -3.01 2.59 14.29
CA ALA A 346 -3.38 3.18 15.57
C ALA A 346 -2.39 4.28 15.99
N VAL A 347 -1.09 4.03 15.86
CA VAL A 347 -0.03 5.04 16.08
C VAL A 347 -0.20 6.21 15.11
N ALA A 348 -0.35 5.96 13.82
CA ALA A 348 -0.42 7.01 12.80
C ALA A 348 -1.62 7.95 12.98
N ARG A 349 -2.76 7.45 13.47
CA ARG A 349 -3.94 8.28 13.78
C ARG A 349 -3.68 9.33 14.86
N THR A 350 -2.70 9.13 15.75
CA THR A 350 -2.34 10.12 16.77
C THR A 350 -1.68 11.37 16.19
N MET A 351 -1.06 11.25 15.01
CA MET A 351 -0.32 12.32 14.34
C MET A 351 -1.00 12.83 13.06
N ALA A 352 -2.03 12.15 12.58
CA ALA A 352 -2.76 12.53 11.38
C ALA A 352 -3.60 13.80 11.60
N SER A 353 -3.54 14.73 10.65
CA SER A 353 -4.40 15.91 10.63
C SER A 353 -5.80 15.56 10.10
N GLN A 354 -6.82 16.21 10.67
CA GLN A 354 -8.20 16.15 10.17
C GLN A 354 -8.52 17.30 9.21
N GLU A 355 -7.80 18.42 9.29
CA GLU A 355 -8.04 19.60 8.46
C GLU A 355 -6.71 20.30 8.08
N PRO A 356 -6.17 20.05 6.88
CA PRO A 356 -6.66 19.13 5.85
C PRO A 356 -6.56 17.68 6.32
N GLN A 357 -7.42 16.82 5.76
CA GLN A 357 -7.36 15.39 6.05
C GLN A 357 -6.05 14.79 5.52
N SER A 358 -5.25 14.21 6.41
CA SER A 358 -4.05 13.49 6.01
C SER A 358 -4.38 12.18 5.30
N ASN A 359 -3.58 11.85 4.29
CA ASN A 359 -3.54 10.53 3.68
C ASN A 359 -2.54 9.65 4.44
N VAL A 360 -3.04 8.58 5.07
CA VAL A 360 -2.25 7.64 5.85
C VAL A 360 -2.05 6.36 5.04
N VAL A 361 -0.80 6.00 4.75
CA VAL A 361 -0.44 4.92 3.84
C VAL A 361 0.60 4.01 4.48
N VAL A 362 0.35 2.70 4.48
CA VAL A 362 1.36 1.69 4.86
C VAL A 362 2.36 1.58 3.71
N SER A 363 3.50 2.24 3.85
CA SER A 363 4.50 2.43 2.79
C SER A 363 5.59 1.35 2.78
N GLY A 364 5.80 0.68 3.92
CA GLY A 364 6.67 -0.48 4.05
C GLY A 364 5.88 -1.74 4.40
N ALA A 365 6.30 -2.89 3.89
CA ALA A 365 5.67 -4.16 4.21
C ALA A 365 5.79 -4.42 5.72
N PRO A 366 4.70 -4.80 6.40
CA PRO A 366 4.80 -5.24 7.79
C PRO A 366 5.61 -6.54 7.86
N GLY A 367 6.50 -6.66 8.84
CA GLY A 367 7.32 -7.85 8.99
C GLY A 367 8.04 -7.92 10.33
N LEU A 368 8.85 -8.98 10.51
CA LEU A 368 9.78 -9.08 11.62
C LEU A 368 11.18 -8.64 11.18
N SER A 369 11.80 -7.78 11.97
CA SER A 369 13.21 -7.42 11.92
C SER A 369 13.90 -8.00 13.16
N GLY A 370 14.48 -9.19 13.00
CA GLY A 370 14.99 -9.95 14.15
C GLY A 370 13.84 -10.40 15.07
N ASP A 371 13.86 -9.94 16.31
CA ASP A 371 12.86 -10.22 17.35
C ASP A 371 11.76 -9.16 17.46
N LEU A 372 11.79 -8.12 16.62
CA LEU A 372 10.83 -7.03 16.64
C LEU A 372 9.92 -7.05 15.41
N GLY A 373 8.64 -6.76 15.59
CA GLY A 373 7.76 -6.35 14.51
C GLY A 373 8.09 -4.94 14.05
N GLN A 374 8.07 -4.72 12.73
CA GLN A 374 8.32 -3.43 12.10
C GLN A 374 7.25 -3.13 11.05
N VAL A 375 6.81 -1.87 10.99
CA VAL A 375 6.00 -1.34 9.88
C VAL A 375 6.37 0.11 9.59
N THR A 376 6.36 0.49 8.31
CA THR A 376 6.56 1.90 7.90
C THR A 376 5.26 2.50 7.41
N ILE A 377 4.92 3.69 7.88
CA ILE A 377 3.70 4.42 7.53
C ILE A 377 4.04 5.84 7.13
N ASP A 378 3.51 6.29 5.99
CA ASP A 378 3.57 7.68 5.57
C ASP A 378 2.24 8.37 5.92
N ILE A 379 2.33 9.53 6.56
CA ILE A 379 1.23 10.45 6.83
C ILE A 379 1.47 11.68 5.99
N VAL A 380 0.70 11.88 4.93
CA VAL A 380 0.90 12.98 3.98
C VAL A 380 -0.25 13.98 4.05
N GLY A 381 0.05 15.27 4.12
CA GLY A 381 -0.93 16.36 4.15
C GLY A 381 -1.32 16.74 5.58
N ILE A 382 -0.42 17.39 6.31
CA ILE A 382 -0.65 17.83 7.71
C ILE A 382 -1.03 19.31 7.85
N GLY A 383 -1.23 20.03 6.74
CA GLY A 383 -1.73 21.42 6.73
C GLY A 383 -0.68 22.52 6.91
N ASP A 384 0.56 22.14 7.20
CA ASP A 384 1.72 23.02 7.25
C ASP A 384 2.28 23.22 5.82
N ASP A 385 2.73 24.44 5.49
CA ASP A 385 3.21 24.76 4.13
C ASP A 385 4.70 24.44 3.91
N SER A 386 5.44 24.18 4.98
CA SER A 386 6.83 23.69 4.96
C SER A 386 6.89 22.18 5.14
N VAL A 387 6.05 21.62 6.02
CA VAL A 387 6.00 20.18 6.30
C VAL A 387 4.92 19.50 5.48
N ARG A 388 5.36 18.63 4.57
CA ARG A 388 4.47 17.79 3.76
C ARG A 388 3.78 16.72 4.62
N GLY A 389 4.46 16.17 5.61
CA GLY A 389 3.96 15.07 6.42
C GLY A 389 5.00 14.41 7.31
N TYR A 390 4.75 13.17 7.68
CA TYR A 390 5.64 12.34 8.49
C TYR A 390 5.80 10.95 7.88
N ARG A 391 6.98 10.36 8.07
CA ARG A 391 7.20 8.93 7.91
C ARG A 391 7.43 8.34 9.29
N LEU A 392 6.63 7.35 9.66
CA LEU A 392 6.75 6.64 10.92
C LEU A 392 7.37 5.27 10.67
N VAL A 393 8.38 4.91 11.44
CA VAL A 393 8.86 3.53 11.58
C VAL A 393 8.45 3.06 12.96
N VAL A 394 7.50 2.12 13.00
CA VAL A 394 6.91 1.62 14.24
C VAL A 394 7.52 0.26 14.54
N PHE A 395 8.12 0.14 15.72
CA PHE A 395 8.70 -1.10 16.24
C PHE A 395 7.87 -1.64 17.39
N ALA A 396 7.67 -2.95 17.44
CA ALA A 396 6.86 -3.61 18.46
C ALA A 396 7.44 -4.97 18.88
N HIS A 397 7.15 -5.36 20.11
CA HIS A 397 7.41 -6.71 20.58
C HIS A 397 6.26 -7.63 20.16
N PRO A 398 6.51 -8.70 19.38
CA PRO A 398 5.52 -9.74 19.19
C PRO A 398 5.27 -10.49 20.52
N ALA A 399 4.12 -11.11 20.67
CA ALA A 399 3.85 -12.02 21.79
C ALA A 399 4.81 -13.21 21.79
N GLU A 400 5.05 -13.80 22.97
CA GLU A 400 5.99 -14.93 23.13
C GLU A 400 5.62 -16.15 22.26
N ASN A 401 4.34 -16.31 21.93
CA ASN A 401 3.80 -17.40 21.11
C ASN A 401 3.57 -16.99 19.64
N TRP A 402 4.30 -15.99 19.15
CA TRP A 402 4.19 -15.53 17.77
C TRP A 402 4.50 -16.66 16.78
N THR A 403 3.61 -16.81 15.79
CA THR A 403 3.85 -17.65 14.61
C THR A 403 3.40 -16.92 13.36
N PRO A 404 3.84 -17.31 12.16
CA PRO A 404 3.31 -16.74 10.91
C PRO A 404 1.78 -16.85 10.80
N ASP A 405 1.19 -17.93 11.35
CA ASP A 405 -0.25 -18.18 11.35
C ASP A 405 -0.99 -17.50 12.51
N ASN A 406 -0.26 -17.04 13.53
CA ASN A 406 -0.77 -16.26 14.66
C ASN A 406 0.16 -15.08 14.94
N PRO A 407 0.07 -14.01 14.13
CA PRO A 407 1.06 -12.96 14.12
C PRO A 407 0.97 -12.03 15.34
N GLY A 408 -0.02 -12.15 16.23
CA GLY A 408 -0.25 -11.21 17.32
C GLY A 408 -0.40 -11.85 18.70
N PRO A 409 -0.56 -11.02 19.75
CA PRO A 409 -0.55 -9.56 19.69
C PRO A 409 0.86 -8.93 19.58
N PHE A 410 0.92 -7.70 19.09
CA PHE A 410 2.10 -6.83 19.11
C PHE A 410 1.93 -5.71 20.13
N THR A 411 2.94 -5.50 20.96
CA THR A 411 3.01 -4.39 21.93
C THR A 411 4.02 -3.34 21.47
N LEU A 412 3.62 -2.07 21.39
CA LEU A 412 4.52 -1.00 20.94
C LEU A 412 5.81 -0.96 21.76
N LYS A 413 6.94 -0.85 21.06
CA LYS A 413 8.27 -0.63 21.67
C LYS A 413 8.72 0.81 21.44
N SER A 414 8.75 1.25 20.19
CA SER A 414 9.18 2.59 19.83
C SER A 414 8.56 3.08 18.51
N VAL A 415 8.52 4.40 18.33
CA VAL A 415 8.09 5.08 17.12
C VAL A 415 9.17 6.08 16.72
N GLU A 416 9.86 5.81 15.62
CA GLU A 416 10.73 6.80 14.99
C GLU A 416 9.92 7.60 13.98
N ARG A 417 9.95 8.93 14.11
CA ARG A 417 9.27 9.85 13.21
C ARG A 417 10.29 10.64 12.42
N THR A 418 10.18 10.59 11.10
CA THR A 418 10.95 11.43 10.17
C THR A 418 10.03 12.48 9.57
N VAL A 419 10.42 13.75 9.66
CA VAL A 419 9.67 14.85 9.03
C VAL A 419 9.83 14.76 7.51
N LEU A 420 8.75 14.89 6.76
CA LEU A 420 8.77 14.93 5.30
C LEU A 420 8.56 16.37 4.86
N CYS A 421 9.58 17.00 4.28
CA CYS A 421 9.52 18.37 3.77
C CYS A 421 8.95 18.41 2.36
N HIS A 422 8.29 19.52 2.01
CA HIS A 422 7.89 19.73 0.63
C HIS A 422 9.11 19.78 -0.30
N SER A 423 9.09 18.99 -1.39
CA SER A 423 10.22 18.84 -2.33
C SER A 423 10.70 20.16 -2.93
N HIS A 424 9.84 21.17 -3.04
CA HIS A 424 10.17 22.47 -3.62
C HIS A 424 10.64 23.51 -2.60
N ARG A 425 10.48 23.24 -1.30
CA ARG A 425 10.92 24.13 -0.21
C ARG A 425 12.24 23.70 0.38
N GLY A 426 12.46 22.38 0.39
CA GLY A 426 13.66 21.74 0.88
C GLY A 426 13.71 21.58 2.39
N ALA A 427 14.83 21.05 2.86
CA ALA A 427 15.22 20.97 4.27
C ALA A 427 16.59 21.61 4.47
N SER A 428 16.80 22.24 5.63
CA SER A 428 18.11 22.72 6.06
C SER A 428 19.07 21.54 6.32
N ALA A 429 20.35 21.84 6.51
CA ALA A 429 21.34 20.83 6.92
C ALA A 429 20.98 20.15 8.27
N ASP A 430 20.27 20.86 9.14
CA ASP A 430 19.76 20.34 10.41
C ASP A 430 18.44 19.56 10.24
N GLY A 431 17.97 19.35 9.01
CA GLY A 431 16.74 18.63 8.71
C GLY A 431 15.44 19.41 8.98
N VAL A 432 15.51 20.74 9.13
CA VAL A 432 14.33 21.59 9.34
C VAL A 432 13.71 21.98 7.99
N CYS A 433 12.41 21.76 7.82
CA CYS A 433 11.71 22.16 6.60
C CYS A 433 11.62 23.69 6.48
N SER A 434 11.88 24.23 5.29
CA SER A 434 11.88 25.67 5.00
C SER A 434 10.63 26.23 4.35
#